data_AF-A0A1M4SUI0-F1
#
_entry.id   AF-A0A1M4SUI0-F1
#
_cell.length_a   1.000
_cell.length_b   1.000
_cell.length_c   1.000
_cell.angle_alpha   90.00
_cell.angle_beta   90.00
_cell.angle_gamma   90.00
#
_symmetry.space_group_name_H-M   'P 1'
#
loop_
_entity.id
_entity.type
_entity.pdbx_description
1 polymer ?
#
loop_
_entity_poly.entity_id
_entity_poly.type
_entity_poly.pdbx_seq_one_letter_code
_entity_poly.pdbx_strand_id
1 'polypeptide(L)'
;MGGVSALMSIGLFNIVGTESTKPYYEITAPVFDKVTIGLDNQYYKGKEFVIKTHNNSKENCYIQKATLNGEKLDNFWFYHEQFAAGGELEIWLGNTPNKNWGLRNNPPVD
;
A
#
# COMPACT_ATOMS: atom_id res chain seq x y z
N MET A 1 -7.92 17.87 -6.72
CA MET A 1 -7.68 17.39 -5.33
C MET A 1 -8.37 16.08 -4.98
N GLY A 2 -9.56 15.74 -5.53
CA GLY A 2 -10.28 14.50 -5.16
C GLY A 2 -9.51 13.19 -5.33
N GLY A 3 -8.77 13.03 -6.44
CA GLY A 3 -7.99 11.80 -6.69
C GLY A 3 -6.88 11.55 -5.66
N VAL A 4 -6.14 12.60 -5.28
CA VAL A 4 -5.10 12.52 -4.23
C VAL A 4 -5.72 12.11 -2.90
N SER A 5 -6.87 12.68 -2.53
CA SER A 5 -7.58 12.31 -1.31
C SER A 5 -8.00 10.84 -1.33
N ALA A 6 -8.54 10.35 -2.44
CA ALA A 6 -8.97 8.96 -2.57
C ALA A 6 -7.79 7.99 -2.39
N LEU A 7 -6.67 8.24 -3.07
CA LEU A 7 -5.45 7.44 -2.99
C LEU A 7 -4.91 7.39 -1.55
N MET A 8 -4.72 8.56 -0.93
CA MET A 8 -4.23 8.64 0.45
C MET A 8 -5.18 7.95 1.44
N SER A 9 -6.49 8.05 1.24
CA SER A 9 -7.49 7.40 2.10
C SER A 9 -7.46 5.87 1.99
N ILE A 10 -7.21 5.31 0.81
CA ILE A 10 -7.13 3.84 0.65
C ILE A 10 -5.78 3.27 1.07
N GLY A 11 -4.79 4.11 1.40
CA GLY A 11 -3.50 3.65 1.92
C GLY A 11 -2.38 3.55 0.88
N LEU A 12 -2.61 4.02 -0.35
CA LEU A 12 -1.63 3.91 -1.44
C LEU A 12 -1.40 5.28 -2.07
N PHE A 13 -0.13 5.61 -2.29
CA PHE A 13 0.25 6.75 -3.10
C PHE A 13 1.24 6.32 -4.18
N ASN A 14 1.44 7.14 -5.19
CA ASN A 14 2.44 6.89 -6.22
C ASN A 14 3.09 8.24 -6.57
N ILE A 15 4.33 8.44 -6.14
CA ILE A 15 5.07 9.69 -6.37
C ILE A 15 5.58 9.81 -7.82
N VAL A 16 6.16 8.75 -8.38
CA VAL A 16 6.90 8.78 -9.66
C VAL A 16 6.11 8.20 -10.85
N GLY A 17 4.78 8.26 -10.76
CA GLY A 17 3.86 7.46 -11.58
C GLY A 17 4.14 7.50 -13.08
N THR A 18 3.64 8.51 -13.78
CA THR A 18 3.72 8.62 -15.26
C THR A 18 5.13 8.86 -15.79
N GLU A 19 6.15 8.75 -14.95
CA GLU A 19 7.56 8.98 -15.26
C GLU A 19 8.34 7.65 -15.30
N SER A 20 8.04 6.70 -14.41
CA SER A 20 8.78 5.45 -14.32
C SER A 20 8.28 4.37 -15.28
N THR A 21 9.22 3.65 -15.91
CA THR A 21 8.91 2.43 -16.67
C THR A 21 8.55 1.24 -15.77
N LYS A 22 8.89 1.30 -14.47
CA LYS A 22 8.54 0.32 -13.44
C LYS A 22 7.87 1.03 -12.25
N PRO A 23 6.60 1.43 -12.39
CA PRO A 23 5.91 2.17 -11.35
C PRO A 23 5.76 1.35 -10.06
N TYR A 24 5.77 2.06 -8.94
CA TYR A 24 5.56 1.50 -7.61
C TYR A 24 4.55 2.33 -6.81
N TYR A 25 4.03 1.75 -5.74
CA TYR A 25 3.16 2.43 -4.80
C TYR A 25 3.85 2.54 -3.45
N GLU A 26 3.78 3.71 -2.82
CA GLU A 26 4.08 3.89 -1.41
C GLU A 26 2.85 3.61 -0.55
N ILE A 27 3.10 3.10 0.65
CA ILE A 27 2.08 2.75 1.63
C ILE A 27 1.92 3.90 2.61
N THR A 28 0.67 4.29 2.82
CA THR A 28 0.26 5.27 3.82
C THR A 28 -0.65 4.61 4.86
N ALA A 29 -1.03 5.35 5.90
CA ALA A 29 -2.04 4.87 6.86
C ALA A 29 -3.43 4.95 6.20
N PRO A 30 -4.10 3.81 5.91
CA PRO A 30 -5.44 3.82 5.34
C PRO A 30 -6.46 4.30 6.37
N VAL A 31 -7.57 4.88 5.93
CA VAL A 31 -8.66 5.31 6.83
C VAL A 31 -9.75 4.25 7.01
N PHE A 32 -9.74 3.20 6.18
CA PHE A 32 -10.74 2.13 6.17
C PHE A 32 -10.16 0.82 6.69
N ASP A 33 -10.97 0.00 7.36
CA ASP A 33 -10.55 -1.33 7.84
C ASP A 33 -10.30 -2.31 6.68
N LYS A 34 -11.04 -2.13 5.57
CA LYS A 34 -10.88 -2.93 4.38
C LYS A 34 -11.21 -2.12 3.13
N VAL A 35 -10.34 -2.21 2.13
CA VAL A 35 -10.58 -1.74 0.76
C VAL A 35 -10.47 -2.93 -0.18
N THR A 36 -11.38 -3.05 -1.12
CA THR A 36 -11.30 -4.07 -2.19
C THR A 36 -11.37 -3.36 -3.52
N ILE A 37 -10.30 -3.52 -4.32
CA ILE A 37 -10.16 -2.93 -5.63
C ILE A 37 -10.38 -4.03 -6.66
N GLY A 38 -11.47 -3.95 -7.41
CA GLY A 38 -11.70 -4.82 -8.55
C GLY A 38 -10.71 -4.49 -9.67
N LEU A 39 -10.04 -5.52 -10.19
CA LEU A 39 -9.10 -5.40 -11.29
C LEU A 39 -9.78 -5.88 -12.58
N ASP A 40 -9.61 -5.11 -13.65
CA ASP A 40 -10.11 -5.49 -14.97
C ASP A 40 -9.17 -6.52 -15.60
N ASN A 41 -9.68 -7.73 -15.85
CA ASN A 41 -8.93 -8.84 -16.43
C ASN A 41 -8.46 -8.58 -17.88
N GLN A 42 -8.97 -7.54 -18.55
CA GLN A 42 -8.43 -7.10 -19.83
C GLN A 42 -7.00 -6.57 -19.68
N TYR A 43 -6.68 -5.95 -18.54
CA TYR A 43 -5.41 -5.25 -18.30
C TYR A 43 -4.55 -5.94 -17.24
N TYR A 44 -5.17 -6.64 -16.30
CA TYR A 44 -4.51 -7.21 -15.12
C TYR A 44 -4.70 -8.72 -15.04
N LYS A 45 -3.73 -9.42 -14.45
CA LYS A 45 -3.79 -10.88 -14.26
C LYS A 45 -4.65 -11.24 -13.05
N GLY A 46 -4.62 -10.40 -12.01
CA GLY A 46 -5.44 -10.56 -10.81
C GLY A 46 -6.87 -10.09 -11.02
N LYS A 47 -7.80 -10.64 -10.22
CA LYS A 47 -9.21 -10.22 -10.21
C LYS A 47 -9.50 -9.11 -9.22
N GLU A 48 -8.80 -9.10 -8.10
CA GLU A 48 -8.95 -8.11 -7.05
C GLU A 48 -7.65 -7.91 -6.28
N PHE A 49 -7.50 -6.72 -5.72
CA PHE A 49 -6.48 -6.38 -4.74
C PHE A 49 -7.15 -5.89 -3.47
N VAL A 50 -6.83 -6.50 -2.34
CA VAL A 50 -7.45 -6.22 -1.04
C VAL A 50 -6.43 -5.51 -0.15
N ILE A 51 -6.85 -4.42 0.49
CA ILE A 51 -6.09 -3.77 1.56
C ILE A 51 -6.85 -4.02 2.86
N LYS A 52 -6.23 -4.69 3.82
CA LYS A 52 -6.77 -4.88 5.18
C LYS A 52 -5.97 -4.05 6.16
N THR A 53 -6.67 -3.33 7.03
CA THR A 53 -6.07 -2.49 8.06
C THR A 53 -6.50 -2.97 9.43
N HIS A 54 -5.52 -3.39 10.21
CA HIS A 54 -5.69 -3.87 11.57
C HIS A 54 -5.42 -2.73 12.54
N ASN A 55 -6.20 -2.68 13.62
CA ASN A 55 -6.15 -1.61 14.64
C ASN A 55 -6.37 -0.21 14.08
N ASN A 56 -7.17 -0.07 13.03
CA ASN A 56 -7.54 1.25 12.51
C ASN A 56 -8.37 2.02 13.55
N SER A 57 -7.90 3.21 13.93
CA SER A 57 -8.60 4.10 14.85
C SER A 57 -8.15 5.53 14.62
N LYS A 58 -8.83 6.51 15.23
CA LYS A 58 -8.44 7.92 15.12
C LYS A 58 -7.06 8.20 15.73
N GLU A 59 -6.67 7.39 16.71
CA GLU A 59 -5.41 7.50 17.44
C GLU A 59 -4.27 6.72 16.77
N ASN A 60 -4.60 5.66 16.03
CA ASN A 60 -3.63 4.76 15.43
C ASN A 60 -3.28 5.18 14.01
N CYS A 61 -2.35 6.13 13.85
CA CYS A 61 -1.93 6.65 12.55
C CYS A 61 -0.55 6.17 12.07
N TYR A 62 0.15 5.33 12.84
CA TYR A 62 1.50 4.86 12.52
C TYR A 62 1.52 3.39 12.11
N ILE A 63 2.11 3.09 10.95
CA ILE A 63 2.31 1.71 10.50
C ILE A 63 3.33 1.02 11.40
N GLN A 64 2.93 -0.11 11.96
CA GLN A 64 3.76 -0.96 12.83
C GLN A 64 4.40 -2.10 12.03
N LYS A 65 3.68 -2.65 11.06
CA LYS A 65 4.18 -3.66 10.11
C LYS A 65 3.22 -3.74 8.92
N ALA A 66 3.71 -4.33 7.83
CA ALA A 66 2.89 -4.69 6.68
C ALA A 66 3.28 -6.07 6.15
N THR A 67 2.34 -6.73 5.47
CA THR A 67 2.59 -7.94 4.69
C THR A 67 1.94 -7.81 3.33
N LEU A 68 2.63 -8.28 2.29
CA LEU A 68 2.08 -8.36 0.93
C LEU A 68 2.01 -9.83 0.53
N ASN A 69 0.81 -10.33 0.26
CA ASN A 69 0.54 -11.73 -0.06
C ASN A 69 1.10 -12.72 0.97
N GLY A 70 1.00 -12.37 2.25
CA GLY A 70 1.52 -13.16 3.37
C GLY A 70 3.02 -13.01 3.63
N GLU A 71 3.77 -12.38 2.73
CA GLU A 71 5.20 -12.12 2.92
C GLU A 71 5.44 -10.81 3.67
N LYS A 72 6.44 -10.81 4.55
CA LYS A 72 6.81 -9.64 5.34
C LYS A 72 7.30 -8.51 4.43
N LEU A 73 6.64 -7.36 4.52
CA LEU A 73 7.02 -6.14 3.81
C LEU A 73 7.70 -5.17 4.77
N ASP A 74 9.04 -5.09 4.70
CA ASP A 74 9.90 -4.29 5.58
C ASP A 74 10.32 -2.94 4.98
N ASN A 75 9.89 -2.66 3.75
CA ASN A 75 9.95 -1.36 3.09
C ASN A 75 8.54 -0.76 3.00
N PHE A 76 8.45 0.52 2.67
CA PHE A 76 7.17 1.24 2.60
C PHE A 76 6.55 1.28 1.19
N TRP A 77 6.98 0.41 0.28
CA TRP A 77 6.55 0.45 -1.12
C TRP A 77 6.50 -0.95 -1.77
N PHE A 78 5.82 -1.08 -2.90
CA PHE A 78 5.82 -2.29 -3.74
C PHE A 78 5.53 -1.96 -5.20
N TYR A 79 5.95 -2.82 -6.12
CA TYR A 79 5.77 -2.55 -7.55
C TYR A 79 4.31 -2.71 -8.00
N HIS A 80 3.94 -1.94 -9.02
CA HIS A 80 2.64 -2.07 -9.66
C HIS A 80 2.38 -3.47 -10.22
N GLU A 81 3.42 -4.20 -10.65
CA GLU A 81 3.26 -5.60 -11.08
C GLU A 81 2.70 -6.49 -9.96
N GLN A 82 3.12 -6.26 -8.72
CA GLN A 82 2.61 -7.01 -7.57
C GLN A 82 1.15 -6.65 -7.26
N PHE A 83 0.76 -5.39 -7.45
CA PHE A 83 -0.64 -4.95 -7.41
C PHE A 83 -1.48 -5.60 -8.51
N ALA A 84 -0.98 -5.57 -9.75
CA ALA A 84 -1.63 -6.06 -10.97
C ALA A 84 -1.83 -7.59 -10.97
N ALA A 85 -1.01 -8.31 -10.22
CA ALA A 85 -1.20 -9.73 -9.94
C ALA A 85 -2.40 -10.02 -9.01
N GLY A 86 -2.95 -8.98 -8.37
CA GLY A 86 -3.97 -9.07 -7.34
C GLY A 86 -3.39 -9.49 -5.99
N GLY A 87 -4.27 -9.95 -5.10
CA GLY A 87 -3.89 -10.46 -3.79
C GLY A 87 -4.20 -9.50 -2.65
N GLU A 88 -3.36 -9.46 -1.62
CA GLU A 88 -3.67 -8.81 -0.36
C GLU A 88 -2.48 -8.07 0.26
N LEU A 89 -2.71 -6.81 0.64
CA LEU A 89 -1.85 -6.01 1.50
C LEU A 89 -2.50 -5.91 2.88
N GLU A 90 -1.81 -6.38 3.92
CA GLU A 90 -2.24 -6.19 5.30
C GLU A 90 -1.34 -5.17 5.99
N ILE A 91 -1.95 -4.25 6.75
CA ILE A 91 -1.28 -3.16 7.45
C ILE A 91 -1.75 -3.17 8.89
N TRP A 92 -0.82 -3.10 9.84
CA TRP A 92 -1.14 -2.97 11.27
C TRP A 92 -0.78 -1.58 11.74
N LEU A 93 -1.76 -0.86 12.28
CA LEU A 93 -1.57 0.49 12.81
C LEU A 93 -1.36 0.49 14.34
N GLY A 94 -0.79 1.59 14.82
CA GLY A 94 -0.56 1.87 16.24
C GLY A 94 -0.46 3.37 16.49
N ASN A 95 -0.52 3.76 17.77
CA ASN A 95 -0.57 5.15 18.21
C ASN A 95 0.82 5.81 18.38
N THR A 96 1.90 5.06 18.21
CA THR A 96 3.28 5.58 18.26
C THR A 96 4.08 5.16 17.04
N PRO A 97 5.05 5.99 16.57
CA PRO A 97 5.90 5.64 15.43
C PRO A 97 6.71 4.37 15.67
N ASN A 98 6.64 3.40 14.75
CA ASN A 98 7.61 2.32 14.71
C ASN A 98 8.85 2.75 13.92
N LYS A 99 9.94 3.06 14.62
CA LYS A 99 11.21 3.49 14.02
C LYS A 99 12.00 2.35 13.37
N ASN A 100 11.55 1.10 13.49
CA ASN A 100 12.24 -0.08 12.96
C ASN A 100 11.59 -0.65 11.70
N TRP A 101 10.44 -0.11 11.26
CA TRP A 101 9.75 -0.55 10.04
C TRP A 101 9.99 0.45 8.90
N GLY A 102 9.96 -0.04 7.65
CA GLY A 102 10.12 0.79 6.46
C GLY A 102 11.56 1.21 6.17
N LEU A 103 12.55 0.65 6.87
CA LEU A 103 13.96 1.05 6.75
C LEU A 103 14.75 0.29 5.68
N ARG A 104 14.21 -0.83 5.16
CA ARG A 104 15.04 -1.82 4.47
C ARG A 104 15.64 -1.30 3.16
N ASN A 105 14.81 -0.74 2.28
CA ASN A 105 15.21 -0.24 0.97
C ASN A 105 14.36 0.97 0.59
N ASN A 106 15.01 2.01 0.06
CA ASN A 106 14.30 3.11 -0.60
C ASN A 106 13.70 2.63 -1.93
N PRO A 107 12.65 3.31 -2.42
CA PRO A 107 12.19 3.12 -3.79
C PRO A 107 13.32 3.37 -4.79
N PRO A 108 13.30 2.70 -5.96
CA PRO A 108 14.28 2.93 -7.01
C PRO A 108 14.26 4.40 -7.47
N VAL A 109 15.45 4.92 -7.74
CA VAL A 109 15.69 6.27 -8.27
C VAL A 109 16.15 6.07 -9.71
N ASP A 110 15.20 5.79 -10.60
CA ASP A 110 15.48 5.66 -12.03
C ASP A 110 15.33 7.02 -12.71
#